data_AF-A0A7C4WS14-F1
#
_entry.id   AF-A0A7C4WS14-F1
#
_cell.length_a   1.000
_cell.length_b   1.000
_cell.length_c   1.000
_cell.angle_alpha   90.00
_cell.angle_beta   90.00
_cell.angle_gamma   90.00
#
_symmetry.space_group_name_H-M   'P 1'
#
loop_
_entity.id
_entity.type
_entity.pdbx_description
1 polymer ?
#
loop_
_entity_poly.entity_id
_entity_poly.type
_entity_poly.pdbx_seq_one_letter_code
_entity_poly.pdbx_strand_id
1 'polypeptide(L)' 'MTLSEEEKLELLSVARSESFRRDMEVLCRSRLRFFFSGNEVDTNRVVRFLCAYNAFIGHVRREFRPIVDRVMKL' A
#
# COMPACT_ATOMS: atom_id res chain seq x y z
N MET A 1 -9.30 -15.11 -12.94
CA MET A 1 -8.88 -15.95 -11.80
C MET A 1 -10.11 -16.66 -11.26
N THR A 2 -10.13 -17.98 -11.29
CA THR A 2 -11.16 -18.82 -10.65
C THR A 2 -10.64 -19.26 -9.29
N LEU A 3 -11.32 -18.85 -8.22
CA LEU A 3 -10.99 -19.24 -6.85
C LEU A 3 -11.39 -20.69 -6.59
N SER A 4 -10.57 -21.41 -5.83
CA SER A 4 -10.91 -22.73 -5.32
C SER A 4 -12.07 -22.65 -4.30
N GLU A 5 -12.72 -23.77 -4.02
CA GLU A 5 -13.78 -23.79 -3.00
C GLU A 5 -13.24 -23.50 -1.59
N GLU A 6 -12.00 -23.90 -1.30
CA GLU A 6 -11.33 -23.60 -0.03
C GLU A 6 -11.09 -22.09 0.14
N GLU A 7 -10.57 -21.43 -0.90
CA GLU A 7 -10.34 -19.98 -0.90
C GLU A 7 -11.64 -19.19 -0.73
N LYS A 8 -12.75 -19.67 -1.32
CA LYS A 8 -14.08 -19.06 -1.15
C LYS A 8 -14.58 -19.18 0.29
N LEU A 9 -14.41 -20.34 0.91
CA LEU A 9 -14.80 -20.57 2.30
C LEU A 9 -13.97 -19.72 3.27
N GLU A 10 -12.67 -19.61 3.02
CA GLU A 10 -11.78 -18.76 3.79
C GLU A 10 -12.22 -17.30 3.70
N LEU A 11 -12.47 -16.77 2.49
CA LEU A 11 -12.99 -15.42 2.28
C LEU A 11 -14.30 -15.16 3.02
N LEU A 12 -15.24 -16.11 2.97
CA LEU A 12 -16.52 -16.01 3.69
C LEU A 12 -16.33 -16.00 5.21
N SER A 13 -15.38 -16.78 5.72
CA SER A 13 -15.06 -16.82 7.16
C SER A 13 -14.47 -15.49 7.63
N VAL A 14 -13.53 -14.93 6.87
CA VAL A 14 -12.90 -13.64 7.16
C VAL A 14 -13.92 -12.50 7.08
N ALA A 15 -14.81 -12.53 6.09
CA ALA A 15 -15.88 -11.53 5.94
C ALA A 15 -16.87 -11.51 7.12
N ARG A 16 -17.03 -12.65 7.81
CA ARG A 16 -17.87 -12.76 9.02
C ARG A 16 -17.16 -12.34 10.29
N SER A 17 -15.84 -12.17 10.28
CA SER A 17 -15.09 -11.75 11.44
C SER A 17 -15.43 -10.31 11.84
N GLU A 18 -15.86 -10.13 13.10
CA GLU A 18 -16.15 -8.79 13.63
C GLU A 18 -14.91 -7.91 13.73
N SER A 19 -13.75 -8.49 14.08
CA SER A 19 -12.49 -7.73 14.15
C SER A 19 -12.12 -7.19 12.78
N PHE A 20 -12.19 -8.03 11.75
CA PHE A 20 -11.92 -7.62 10.37
C PHE A 20 -12.85 -6.50 9.90
N ARG A 21 -14.15 -6.58 10.24
CA ARG A 21 -15.12 -5.53 9.89
C ARG A 21 -14.81 -4.20 10.60
N ARG A 22 -14.45 -4.23 11.88
CA ARG A 22 -14.07 -3.02 12.63
C ARG A 22 -12.81 -2.39 12.07
N ASP A 23 -11.80 -3.21 11.76
CA ASP A 23 -10.55 -2.72 11.16
C ASP A 23 -10.81 -2.05 9.80
N MET A 24 -11.62 -2.69 8.95
CA MET A 24 -12.00 -2.12 7.66
C MET A 24 -12.83 -0.83 7.81
N GLU A 25 -13.68 -0.73 8.83
CA GLU A 25 -14.42 0.50 9.10
C GLU A 25 -13.47 1.66 9.47
N VAL A 26 -12.48 1.40 10.33
CA VAL A 26 -11.44 2.39 10.70
C VAL A 26 -10.63 2.81 9.48
N LEU A 27 -10.24 1.86 8.62
CA LEU A 27 -9.53 2.15 7.38
C LEU A 27 -10.38 2.98 6.41
N CYS A 28 -11.66 2.64 6.22
CA CYS A 28 -12.57 3.40 5.37
C CYS A 28 -12.77 4.84 5.86
N ARG A 29 -12.88 5.06 7.17
CA ARG A 29 -12.99 6.41 7.77
C ARG A 29 -11.72 7.24 7.59
N SER A 30 -10.55 6.61 7.53
CA SER A 30 -9.24 7.28 7.47
C SER A 30 -8.62 7.36 6.07
N ARG A 31 -9.18 6.63 5.09
CA ARG A 31 -8.60 6.40 3.75
C ARG A 31 -8.19 7.67 3.00
N LEU A 32 -8.94 8.77 3.16
CA LEU A 32 -8.66 10.04 2.49
C LEU A 32 -7.86 11.02 3.37
N ARG A 33 -7.77 10.79 4.68
CA ARG A 33 -7.18 11.75 5.62
C ARG A 33 -5.79 11.36 6.10
N PHE A 34 -5.33 10.15 5.82
CA PHE A 34 -4.03 9.69 6.31
C PHE A 34 -2.88 10.57 5.81
N PHE A 35 -2.88 10.93 4.53
CA PHE A 35 -1.85 11.77 3.91
C PHE A 35 -2.14 13.28 3.98
N PHE A 36 -3.24 13.69 4.60
CA PHE A 36 -3.64 15.09 4.66
C PHE A 36 -3.60 15.62 6.10
N SER A 37 -3.13 16.86 6.24
CA SER A 37 -3.30 17.66 7.45
C SER A 37 -4.23 18.82 7.11
N GLY A 38 -5.51 18.69 7.42
CA GLY A 38 -6.53 19.62 6.93
C GLY A 38 -6.75 19.47 5.43
N ASN A 39 -6.50 20.54 4.67
CA ASN A 39 -6.64 20.57 3.20
C ASN A 39 -5.29 20.44 2.46
N GLU A 40 -4.19 20.30 3.18
CA GLU A 40 -2.85 20.19 2.59
C GLU A 40 -2.31 18.77 2.73
N VAL A 41 -1.53 18.35 1.73
CA VAL A 41 -0.82 17.07 1.76
C VAL A 41 0.34 17.17 2.75
N ASP A 42 0.35 16.29 3.74
CA ASP A 42 1.44 16.13 4.69
C ASP A 42 2.51 15.23 4.07
N THR A 43 3.50 15.85 3.44
CA THR A 43 4.63 15.17 2.79
C THR A 43 5.42 14.30 3.75
N ASN A 44 5.51 14.68 5.04
CA ASN A 44 6.21 13.88 6.05
C ASN A 44 5.47 12.56 6.31
N ARG A 45 4.13 12.57 6.37
CA ARG A 45 3.34 11.35 6.50
C ARG A 45 3.48 10.44 5.29
N VAL A 46 3.52 11.01 4.09
CA VAL A 46 3.77 10.25 2.86
C VAL A 46 5.14 9.58 2.90
N VAL A 47 6.21 10.32 3.23
CA VAL A 47 7.57 9.77 3.32
C VAL A 47 7.65 8.66 4.36
N ARG A 48 7.06 8.85 5.55
CA ARG A 48 7.01 7.81 6.59
C ARG A 48 6.32 6.54 6.10
N PHE A 49 5.18 6.69 5.43
CA PHE A 49 4.48 5.55 4.84
C PHE A 49 5.34 4.81 3.82
N LEU A 50 5.98 5.53 2.89
CA LEU A 50 6.83 4.92 1.87
C LEU A 50 8.03 4.19 2.48
N CYS A 51 8.66 4.76 3.51
CA CYS A 51 9.74 4.09 4.23
C CYS A 51 9.27 2.81 4.92
N ALA A 52 8.15 2.86 5.65
CA ALA A 52 7.59 1.70 6.33
C ALA A 52 7.14 0.62 5.33
N TYR A 53 6.52 1.02 4.22
CA TYR A 53 6.09 0.12 3.16
C TYR A 53 7.29 -0.56 2.49
N ASN A 54 8.36 0.20 2.18
CA ASN A 54 9.59 -0.36 1.64
C ASN A 54 10.21 -1.39 2.60
N ALA A 55 10.22 -1.12 3.90
CA ALA A 55 10.67 -2.09 4.90
C ALA A 55 9.78 -3.35 4.92
N PHE A 56 8.45 -3.17 4.88
CA PHE A 56 7.47 -4.26 4.88
C PHE A 56 7.60 -5.20 3.69
N ILE A 57 7.77 -4.66 2.47
CA ILE A 57 7.93 -5.48 1.26
C ILE A 57 9.36 -6.02 1.08
N GLY A 58 10.27 -5.76 2.02
CA GLY A 58 11.67 -6.14 1.91
C GLY A 58 12.39 -5.43 0.76
N HIS A 59 12.00 -4.20 0.44
CA HIS A 59 12.63 -3.44 -0.63
C HIS A 59 14.09 -3.15 -0.28
N VAL A 60 15.01 -3.77 -1.03
CA VAL A 60 16.43 -3.47 -0.94
C VAL A 60 16.73 -2.26 -1.82
N ARG A 61 17.45 -1.28 -1.26
CA ARG A 61 17.92 -0.12 -2.01
C ARG A 61 18.67 -0.60 -3.26
N ARG A 62 18.12 -0.31 -4.44
CA ARG A 62 18.82 -0.62 -5.70
C ARG A 62 20.12 0.18 -5.76
N GLU A 63 21.18 -0.48 -6.20
CA GLU A 63 22.41 0.21 -6.56
C GLU A 63 22.13 1.25 -7.64
N PHE A 64 22.76 2.40 -7.50
CA PHE A 64 22.66 3.45 -8.50
C PHE A 64 23.19 2.92 -9.84
N ARG A 65 22.36 2.98 -10.88
CA ARG A 65 22.78 2.71 -12.25
C ARG A 65 22.77 4.03 -13.01
N PRO A 66 23.92 4.49 -13.54
CA PRO A 66 23.92 5.68 -14.37
C PRO A 66 23.01 5.45 -15.58
N ILE A 67 22.23 6.48 -15.93
CA ILE A 67 21.43 6.48 -17.15
C ILE A 67 22.43 6.54 -18.31
N VAL A 68 22.64 5.42 -18.99
CA VAL A 68 23.46 5.37 -20.20
C VAL A 68 22.53 5.61 -21.38
N ASP A 69 22.45 6.86 -21.82
CA ASP A 69 21.68 7.24 -22.99
C ASP A 69 22.41 6.73 -24.24
N ARG A 70 21.98 5.59 -24.79
CA ARG A 70 22.68 4.96 -25.93
C ARG A 70 22.40 5.65 -27.26
N VAL A 71 21.38 6.52 -27.33
CA VAL A 71 21.04 7.27 -28.54
C VAL A 71 20.40 8.61 -28.13
N MET A 72 21.18 9.69 -28.12
CA MET A 72 20.61 11.03 -28.23
C MET A 72 20.11 11.20 -29.68
N LYS A 73 18.79 11.04 -29.91
CA LYS A 73 18.18 11.56 -31.13
C LYS A 73 17.84 13.03 -30.87
N LEU A 74 18.57 13.92 -31.57
CA LEU A 74 18.25 15.33 -31.73
C LEU A 74 16.93 15.49 -32.51
#